data_AF-X1IVC9-F1
#
_entry.id   AF-X1IVC9-F1
#
_cell.length_a   1.000
_cell.length_b   1.000
_cell.length_c   1.000
_cell.angle_alpha   90.00
_cell.angle_beta   90.00
_cell.angle_gamma   90.00
#
_symmetry.space_group_name_H-M   'P 1'
#
loop_
_entity.id
_entity.type
_entity.pdbx_description
1 polymer ?
#
loop_
_entity_poly.entity_id
_entity_poly.type
_entity_poly.pdbx_seq_one_letter_code
_entity_poly.pdbx_strand_id
1 'polypeptide(L)'
;YDTNHPFHQYGEWAYWGWMFGDVDKMEKIDDYTVKLILKRPNASIMTSLAMFTVTIVSPANAEKYKEDAFKNPCGTGPFKFVEWVKDDHITLEANENYWRERAKLDKLIFKVIPDPSARLMALEVGEVQGIEYPNPADFDRIEANEDLKLLTEPGMNVGYMAMNSVFLRLILQYSHLSSPFYLHRRTSIPNTPTHRIDGKDD
;
A
#
# COMPACT_ATOMS: atom_id res chain seq x y z
N TYR A 1 20.27 9.70 -0.52
CA TYR A 1 20.50 9.14 -1.87
C TYR A 1 21.99 9.18 -2.09
N ASP A 2 22.70 8.34 -1.34
CA ASP A 2 24.15 8.22 -1.52
C ASP A 2 24.37 7.29 -2.69
N THR A 3 24.74 7.87 -3.83
CA THR A 3 25.01 7.09 -5.06
C THR A 3 26.24 6.20 -4.92
N ASN A 4 27.08 6.44 -3.92
CA ASN A 4 28.28 5.64 -3.65
C ASN A 4 28.02 4.46 -2.71
N HIS A 5 26.81 4.34 -2.15
CA HIS A 5 26.48 3.25 -1.26
C HIS A 5 26.48 1.91 -2.04
N PRO A 6 27.09 0.82 -1.53
CA PRO A 6 27.27 -0.43 -2.28
C PRO A 6 25.96 -1.04 -2.81
N PHE A 7 24.86 -0.89 -2.06
CA PHE A 7 23.55 -1.40 -2.46
C PHE A 7 22.78 -0.47 -3.41
N HIS A 8 23.27 0.74 -3.68
CA HIS A 8 22.59 1.70 -4.55
C HIS A 8 22.37 1.14 -5.97
N GLN A 9 23.31 0.36 -6.46
CA GLN A 9 23.29 -0.20 -7.81
C GLN A 9 22.21 -1.28 -8.04
N TYR A 10 21.64 -1.86 -6.99
CA TYR A 10 20.73 -3.01 -7.11
C TYR A 10 19.25 -2.65 -7.19
N GLY A 11 18.88 -1.38 -7.25
CA GLY A 11 17.47 -0.97 -7.26
C GLY A 11 17.21 0.41 -7.84
N GLU A 12 15.97 0.61 -8.28
CA GLU A 12 15.45 1.91 -8.70
C GLU A 12 14.82 2.61 -7.49
N TRP A 13 15.58 3.47 -6.80
CA TRP A 13 15.17 4.13 -5.56
C TRP A 13 14.22 5.33 -5.79
N ALA A 14 13.19 5.16 -6.61
CA ALA A 14 12.31 6.22 -7.10
C ALA A 14 11.69 7.05 -5.94
N TYR A 15 11.21 6.38 -4.90
CA TYR A 15 10.61 7.03 -3.74
C TYR A 15 11.62 7.76 -2.85
N TRP A 16 12.88 7.33 -2.84
CA TRP A 16 13.89 7.91 -1.96
C TRP A 16 14.16 9.37 -2.31
N GLY A 17 14.25 9.70 -3.60
CA GLY A 17 14.48 11.08 -4.06
C GLY A 17 13.39 12.05 -3.61
N TRP A 18 12.14 11.60 -3.60
CA TRP A 18 10.99 12.42 -3.19
C TRP A 18 10.87 12.58 -1.67
N MET A 19 11.11 11.50 -0.92
CA MET A 19 10.83 11.47 0.52
C MET A 19 12.02 11.91 1.38
N PHE A 20 13.24 11.68 0.90
CA PHE A 20 14.47 11.84 1.70
C PHE A 20 15.49 12.79 1.05
N GLY A 21 15.05 13.71 0.18
CA GLY A 21 15.93 14.70 -0.46
C GLY A 21 16.64 15.65 0.53
N ASP A 22 15.99 15.91 1.67
CA ASP A 22 16.52 16.73 2.76
C ASP A 22 17.46 15.97 3.71
N VAL A 23 17.61 14.65 3.55
CA VAL A 23 18.60 13.87 4.30
C VAL A 23 19.99 14.17 3.76
N ASP A 24 20.87 14.64 4.64
CA ASP A 24 22.28 14.86 4.35
C ASP A 24 23.06 13.55 4.49
N LYS A 25 23.00 12.94 5.67
CA LYS A 25 23.73 11.70 5.99
C LYS A 25 23.05 10.88 7.09
N MET A 26 23.40 9.60 7.12
CA MET A 26 23.07 8.67 8.20
C MET A 26 24.36 8.15 8.81
N GLU A 27 24.47 8.22 10.13
CA GLU A 27 25.64 7.77 10.88
C GLU A 27 25.24 6.65 11.85
N LYS A 28 25.97 5.53 11.81
CA LYS A 28 25.94 4.54 12.89
C LYS A 28 26.70 5.13 14.07
N ILE A 29 26.01 5.37 15.18
CA ILE A 29 26.63 5.84 16.42
C ILE A 29 27.13 4.65 17.24
N ASP A 30 26.28 3.62 17.37
CA ASP A 30 26.58 2.34 17.99
C ASP A 30 25.66 1.23 17.40
N ASP A 31 25.60 0.05 18.02
CA ASP A 31 24.84 -1.10 17.52
C ASP A 31 23.31 -0.91 17.57
N TYR A 32 22.80 0.02 18.37
CA TYR A 32 21.38 0.30 18.56
C TYR A 32 21.00 1.77 18.31
N THR A 33 21.94 2.62 17.94
CA THR A 33 21.73 4.04 17.71
C THR A 33 22.14 4.46 16.29
N VAL A 34 21.17 5.00 15.53
CA VAL A 34 21.38 5.60 14.22
C VAL A 34 21.05 7.08 14.28
N LYS A 35 21.95 7.93 13.76
CA LYS A 35 21.75 9.37 13.68
C LYS A 35 21.44 9.80 12.26
N LEU A 36 20.28 10.41 12.06
CA LEU A 36 19.86 11.00 10.80
C LEU A 36 20.14 12.51 10.83
N ILE A 37 20.93 12.99 9.86
CA ILE A 37 21.30 14.41 9.76
C ILE A 37 20.59 15.00 8.54
N LEU A 38 19.87 16.10 8.75
CA LEU A 38 19.09 16.78 7.73
C LEU A 38 19.78 18.07 7.29
N LYS A 39 19.68 18.39 6.00
CA LYS A 39 20.20 19.64 5.41
C LYS A 39 19.45 20.87 5.91
N ARG A 40 18.19 20.68 6.31
CA ARG A 40 17.29 21.71 6.87
C ARG A 40 16.23 21.03 7.75
N PRO A 41 15.59 21.77 8.67
CA PRO A 41 14.44 21.26 9.40
C PRO A 41 13.36 20.74 8.45
N ASN A 42 12.90 19.51 8.64
CA ASN A 42 11.83 18.88 7.86
C ASN A 42 10.88 18.14 8.83
N ALA A 43 9.68 18.67 9.00
CA ALA A 43 8.68 18.10 9.90
C ALA A 43 8.10 16.76 9.43
N SER A 44 8.18 16.47 8.13
CA SER A 44 7.61 15.26 7.52
C SER A 44 8.50 14.02 7.67
N ILE A 45 9.75 14.17 8.14
CA ILE A 45 10.74 13.09 8.14
C ILE A 45 10.26 11.85 8.91
N MET A 46 9.56 12.05 10.03
CA MET A 46 9.03 10.96 10.84
C MET A 46 7.94 10.19 10.10
N THR A 47 7.05 10.90 9.41
CA THR A 47 6.01 10.29 8.58
C THR A 47 6.63 9.55 7.40
N SER A 48 7.67 10.11 6.77
CA SER A 48 8.42 9.44 5.69
C SER A 48 9.05 8.13 6.16
N LEU A 49 9.65 8.09 7.35
CA LEU A 49 10.23 6.87 7.92
C LEU A 49 9.18 5.79 8.24
N ALA A 50 7.92 6.17 8.47
CA ALA A 50 6.82 5.25 8.74
C ALA A 50 6.14 4.71 7.46
N MET A 51 6.54 5.15 6.27
CA MET A 51 5.93 4.70 5.03
C MET A 51 6.29 3.24 4.70
N PHE A 52 5.34 2.52 4.09
CA PHE A 52 5.50 1.11 3.72
C PHE A 52 6.67 0.85 2.75
N THR A 53 7.15 1.87 2.04
CA THR A 53 8.31 1.80 1.13
C THR A 53 9.65 1.87 1.87
N VAL A 54 9.65 2.13 3.18
CA VAL A 54 10.84 2.37 4.02
C VAL A 54 11.01 1.23 5.02
N THR A 55 10.90 0.00 4.52
CA THR A 55 11.15 -1.21 5.31
C THR A 55 12.65 -1.47 5.46
N ILE A 56 13.06 -2.00 6.62
CA ILE A 56 14.46 -2.36 6.86
C ILE A 56 14.75 -3.70 6.18
N VAL A 57 15.71 -3.69 5.25
CA VAL A 57 16.13 -4.87 4.48
C VAL A 57 17.38 -5.49 5.12
N SER A 58 17.44 -6.82 5.17
CA SER A 58 18.63 -7.55 5.63
C SER A 58 19.83 -7.29 4.71
N PRO A 59 20.97 -6.75 5.23
CA PRO A 59 22.17 -6.54 4.42
C PRO A 59 22.72 -7.85 3.84
N ALA A 60 22.64 -8.95 4.60
CA ALA A 60 23.08 -10.26 4.14
C ALA A 60 22.22 -10.78 2.96
N ASN A 61 20.93 -10.49 2.96
CA ASN A 61 20.04 -10.83 1.85
C ASN A 61 20.32 -10.00 0.61
N ALA A 62 20.50 -8.68 0.80
CA ALA A 62 20.84 -7.75 -0.27
C ALA A 62 22.18 -8.12 -0.93
N GLU A 63 23.19 -8.52 -0.15
CA GLU A 63 24.49 -8.97 -0.67
C GLU A 63 24.37 -10.30 -1.43
N LYS A 64 23.61 -11.25 -0.89
CA LYS A 64 23.46 -12.59 -1.46
C LYS A 64 22.71 -12.58 -2.80
N TYR A 65 21.61 -11.84 -2.88
CA TYR A 65 20.71 -11.87 -4.03
C TYR A 65 20.78 -10.64 -4.93
N LYS A 66 21.45 -9.56 -4.50
CA LYS A 66 21.70 -8.36 -5.30
C LYS A 66 20.40 -7.81 -5.93
N GLU A 67 20.34 -7.71 -7.26
CA GLU A 67 19.18 -7.24 -8.01
C GLU A 67 17.95 -8.12 -7.80
N ASP A 68 18.13 -9.40 -7.44
CA ASP A 68 17.06 -10.37 -7.19
C ASP A 68 16.64 -10.45 -5.70
N ALA A 69 17.14 -9.56 -4.84
CA ALA A 69 16.77 -9.53 -3.42
C ALA A 69 15.25 -9.36 -3.20
N PHE A 70 14.56 -8.67 -4.11
CA PHE A 70 13.09 -8.52 -4.04
C PHE A 70 12.33 -9.83 -4.30
N LYS A 71 12.94 -10.79 -5.02
CA LYS A 71 12.36 -12.13 -5.26
C LYS A 71 12.53 -13.05 -4.05
N ASN A 72 13.41 -12.68 -3.13
CA ASN A 72 13.71 -13.43 -1.90
C ASN A 72 13.61 -12.47 -0.70
N PRO A 73 12.43 -11.91 -0.41
CA PRO A 73 12.29 -10.89 0.62
C PRO A 73 12.65 -11.45 2.00
N CYS A 74 13.51 -10.73 2.71
CA CYS A 74 13.99 -11.09 4.05
C CYS A 74 13.94 -9.85 4.94
N GLY A 75 12.98 -9.84 5.86
CA GLY A 75 12.73 -8.75 6.81
C GLY A 75 12.55 -9.27 8.24
N THR A 76 12.13 -8.38 9.14
CA THR A 76 11.97 -8.65 10.58
C THR A 76 10.51 -8.83 11.00
N GLY A 77 9.61 -9.03 10.04
CA GLY A 77 8.16 -9.10 10.25
C GLY A 77 7.66 -10.40 10.90
N PRO A 78 6.35 -10.46 11.22
CA PRO A 78 5.71 -11.61 11.87
C PRO A 78 5.56 -12.83 10.96
N PHE A 79 5.75 -12.68 9.65
CA PHE A 79 5.73 -13.76 8.67
C PHE A 79 7.02 -13.77 7.85
N LYS A 80 7.47 -14.96 7.45
CA LYS A 80 8.60 -15.20 6.55
C LYS A 80 8.09 -15.60 5.18
N PHE A 81 8.81 -15.19 4.14
CA PHE A 81 8.54 -15.60 2.78
C PHE A 81 8.88 -17.08 2.57
N VAL A 82 7.96 -17.82 1.94
CA VAL A 82 8.17 -19.23 1.56
C VAL A 82 8.35 -19.32 0.04
N GLU A 83 7.36 -18.86 -0.72
CA GLU A 83 7.40 -18.92 -2.18
C GLU A 83 6.51 -17.87 -2.83
N TRP A 84 6.80 -17.63 -4.11
CA TRP A 84 5.94 -16.87 -5.01
C TRP A 84 5.83 -17.62 -6.33
N VAL A 85 4.61 -18.07 -6.63
CA VAL A 85 4.24 -18.59 -7.95
C VAL A 85 3.50 -17.47 -8.67
N LYS A 86 4.14 -16.93 -9.71
CA LYS A 86 3.62 -15.80 -10.47
C LYS A 86 2.22 -16.10 -11.00
N ASP A 87 1.33 -15.13 -10.88
CA ASP A 87 -0.08 -15.19 -11.32
C ASP A 87 -0.93 -16.27 -10.61
N ASP A 88 -0.42 -16.88 -9.54
CA ASP A 88 -1.11 -17.93 -8.77
C ASP A 88 -1.17 -17.58 -7.27
N HIS A 89 -0.03 -17.60 -6.56
CA HIS A 89 -0.04 -17.31 -5.12
C HIS A 89 1.31 -16.84 -4.54
N ILE A 90 1.23 -16.22 -3.36
CA ILE A 90 2.37 -15.97 -2.45
C ILE A 90 2.10 -16.72 -1.14
N THR A 91 3.03 -17.58 -0.72
CA THR A 91 2.95 -18.28 0.57
C THR A 91 3.91 -17.65 1.56
N LEU A 92 3.41 -17.36 2.76
CA LEU A 92 4.18 -16.93 3.92
C LEU A 92 3.93 -17.89 5.09
N GLU A 93 4.93 -18.08 5.95
CA GLU A 93 4.83 -18.86 7.19
C GLU A 93 5.10 -17.99 8.41
N ALA A 94 4.56 -18.36 9.57
CA ALA A 94 4.83 -17.64 10.81
C ALA A 94 6.34 -17.54 11.10
N ASN A 95 6.78 -16.35 11.52
CA ASN A 95 8.13 -16.17 12.02
C ASN A 95 8.18 -16.54 13.50
N GLU A 96 8.61 -17.76 13.82
CA GLU A 96 8.77 -18.22 15.22
C GLU A 96 9.75 -17.37 16.04
N ASN A 97 10.66 -16.67 15.38
CA ASN A 97 11.64 -15.78 16.02
C ASN A 97 11.24 -14.30 15.92
N TYR A 98 9.95 -14.01 15.73
CA TYR A 98 9.49 -12.63 15.71
C TYR A 98 9.72 -11.97 17.07
N TRP A 99 10.21 -10.73 17.05
CA TRP A 99 10.65 -10.02 18.25
C TRP A 99 9.50 -9.51 19.14
N ARG A 100 8.24 -9.67 18.71
CA ARG A 100 7.02 -9.44 19.51
C ARG A 100 6.23 -10.73 19.64
N GLU A 101 4.91 -10.63 19.77
CA GLU A 101 4.01 -11.77 19.77
C GLU A 101 3.95 -12.41 18.38
N ARG A 102 4.18 -13.74 18.35
CA ARG A 102 4.04 -14.57 17.15
C ARG A 102 2.67 -14.36 16.51
N ALA A 103 2.60 -14.42 15.18
CA ALA A 103 1.34 -14.48 14.47
C ALA A 103 0.46 -15.64 14.98
N LYS A 104 -0.86 -15.39 15.07
CA LYS A 104 -1.85 -16.42 15.43
C LYS A 104 -2.08 -17.45 14.32
N LEU A 105 -1.67 -17.11 13.09
CA LEU A 105 -1.77 -17.97 11.92
C LEU A 105 -0.41 -18.60 11.64
N ASP A 106 -0.40 -19.88 11.31
CA ASP A 106 0.84 -20.59 10.95
C ASP A 106 1.26 -20.33 9.51
N LYS A 107 0.29 -20.11 8.62
CA LYS A 107 0.49 -19.89 7.19
C LYS A 107 -0.48 -18.82 6.68
N LEU A 108 0.00 -17.97 5.78
CA LEU A 108 -0.79 -16.98 5.06
C LEU A 108 -0.55 -17.16 3.57
N ILE A 109 -1.62 -17.32 2.79
CA ILE A 109 -1.55 -17.50 1.34
C ILE A 109 -2.33 -16.36 0.69
N PHE A 110 -1.64 -15.55 -0.11
CA PHE A 110 -2.29 -14.57 -0.98
C PHE A 110 -2.51 -15.20 -2.33
N LYS A 111 -3.77 -15.54 -2.65
CA LYS A 111 -4.16 -16.16 -3.92
C LYS A 111 -4.60 -15.11 -4.94
N VAL A 112 -4.15 -15.26 -6.18
CA VAL A 112 -4.50 -14.37 -7.29
C VAL A 112 -5.78 -14.87 -7.95
N ILE A 113 -6.88 -14.14 -7.72
CA ILE A 113 -8.17 -14.38 -8.40
C ILE A 113 -8.63 -13.03 -8.97
N PRO A 114 -8.38 -12.75 -10.27
CA PRO A 114 -8.62 -11.42 -10.84
C PRO A 114 -10.10 -11.03 -10.89
N ASP A 115 -10.97 -11.97 -11.21
CA ASP A 115 -12.40 -11.71 -11.35
C ASP A 115 -13.07 -11.54 -9.96
N PRO A 116 -13.76 -10.42 -9.69
CA PRO A 116 -14.38 -10.16 -8.40
C PRO A 116 -15.51 -11.13 -8.06
N SER A 117 -16.28 -11.58 -9.06
CA SER A 117 -17.37 -12.54 -8.85
C SER A 117 -16.82 -13.91 -8.45
N ALA A 118 -15.74 -14.34 -9.10
CA ALA A 118 -15.00 -15.55 -8.75
C ALA A 118 -14.38 -15.47 -7.35
N ARG A 119 -13.84 -14.30 -6.94
CA ARG A 119 -13.37 -14.08 -5.56
C ARG A 119 -14.48 -14.26 -4.54
N LEU A 120 -15.65 -13.67 -4.78
CA LEU A 120 -16.78 -13.80 -3.87
C LEU A 120 -17.25 -15.26 -3.78
N MET A 121 -17.37 -15.97 -4.90
CA MET A 121 -17.71 -17.39 -4.88
C MET A 121 -16.69 -18.23 -4.09
N ALA A 122 -15.39 -17.98 -4.28
CA ALA A 122 -14.33 -18.65 -3.54
C ALA A 122 -14.44 -18.40 -2.02
N LEU A 123 -14.85 -17.20 -1.61
CA LEU A 123 -15.10 -16.87 -0.20
C LEU A 123 -16.34 -17.62 0.32
N GLU A 124 -17.44 -17.61 -0.41
CA GLU A 124 -18.70 -18.26 -0.03
C GLU A 124 -18.56 -19.78 0.14
N VAL A 125 -17.73 -20.44 -0.68
CA VAL A 125 -17.46 -21.88 -0.56
C VAL A 125 -16.31 -22.21 0.42
N GLY A 126 -15.72 -21.19 1.05
CA GLY A 126 -14.67 -21.35 2.06
C GLY A 126 -13.27 -21.65 1.51
N GLU A 127 -13.05 -21.48 0.21
CA GLU A 127 -11.73 -21.67 -0.42
C GLU A 127 -10.72 -20.59 0.04
N VAL A 128 -11.21 -19.36 0.26
CA VAL A 128 -10.46 -18.25 0.85
C VAL A 128 -11.22 -17.71 2.07
N GLN A 129 -10.51 -17.06 3.00
CA GLN A 129 -11.10 -16.52 4.24
C GLN A 129 -11.27 -15.00 4.22
N GLY A 130 -10.82 -14.34 3.15
CA GLY A 130 -10.98 -12.90 2.95
C GLY A 130 -10.70 -12.52 1.51
N ILE A 131 -11.34 -11.44 1.06
CA ILE A 131 -11.17 -10.89 -0.29
C ILE A 131 -11.05 -9.38 -0.21
N GLU A 132 -10.32 -8.80 -1.17
CA GLU A 132 -10.28 -7.36 -1.37
C GLU A 132 -11.16 -6.95 -2.57
N TYR A 133 -11.65 -5.71 -2.53
CA TYR A 133 -12.42 -5.07 -3.59
C TYR A 133 -13.59 -5.94 -4.11
N PRO A 134 -14.57 -6.29 -3.26
CA PRO A 134 -15.83 -6.87 -3.74
C PRO A 134 -16.53 -5.89 -4.68
N ASN A 135 -17.31 -6.42 -5.62
CA ASN A 135 -18.09 -5.60 -6.53
C ASN A 135 -19.20 -4.89 -5.73
N PRO A 136 -19.38 -3.56 -5.87
CA PRO A 136 -20.46 -2.84 -5.20
C PRO A 136 -21.86 -3.41 -5.43
N ALA A 137 -22.09 -4.06 -6.58
CA ALA A 137 -23.37 -4.70 -6.89
C ALA A 137 -23.67 -5.94 -6.00
N ASP A 138 -22.65 -6.53 -5.38
CA ASP A 138 -22.78 -7.71 -4.53
C ASP A 138 -22.90 -7.37 -3.04
N PHE A 139 -22.90 -6.09 -2.66
CA PHE A 139 -22.91 -5.69 -1.23
C PHE A 139 -24.16 -6.20 -0.50
N ASP A 140 -25.35 -6.02 -1.08
CA ASP A 140 -26.60 -6.52 -0.49
C ASP A 140 -26.57 -8.05 -0.30
N ARG A 141 -25.95 -8.78 -1.23
CA ARG A 141 -25.78 -10.24 -1.15
C ARG A 141 -24.82 -10.64 -0.04
N ILE A 142 -23.71 -9.91 0.11
CA ILE A 142 -22.73 -10.16 1.17
C ILE A 142 -23.33 -9.87 2.54
N GLU A 143 -24.08 -8.76 2.68
CA GLU A 143 -24.74 -8.39 3.93
C GLU A 143 -25.86 -9.35 4.33
N ALA A 144 -26.53 -9.97 3.35
CA ALA A 144 -27.57 -10.97 3.59
C ALA A 144 -27.01 -12.36 3.98
N ASN A 145 -25.71 -12.60 3.85
CA ASN A 145 -25.08 -13.88 4.17
C ASN A 145 -24.51 -13.86 5.60
N GLU A 146 -25.09 -14.65 6.52
CA GLU A 146 -24.70 -14.71 7.94
C GLU A 146 -23.27 -15.22 8.17
N ASP A 147 -22.71 -15.97 7.21
CA ASP A 147 -21.33 -16.48 7.28
C ASP A 147 -20.30 -15.43 6.85
N LEU A 148 -20.74 -14.31 6.26
CA LEU A 148 -19.89 -13.25 5.74
C LEU A 148 -20.02 -11.97 6.55
N LYS A 149 -18.94 -11.18 6.56
CA LYS A 149 -18.93 -9.86 7.15
C LYS A 149 -18.33 -8.85 6.18
N LEU A 150 -19.16 -7.93 5.71
CA LEU A 150 -18.69 -6.79 4.93
C LEU A 150 -18.02 -5.77 5.86
N LEU A 151 -16.71 -5.59 5.71
CA LEU A 151 -15.94 -4.58 6.44
C LEU A 151 -15.86 -3.31 5.58
N THR A 152 -16.32 -2.18 6.12
CA THR A 152 -16.27 -0.87 5.45
C THR A 152 -15.58 0.15 6.34
N GLU A 153 -14.65 0.89 5.76
CA GLU A 153 -13.92 1.97 6.42
C GLU A 153 -13.77 3.14 5.43
N PRO A 154 -13.84 4.41 5.88
CA PRO A 154 -13.54 5.54 5.02
C PRO A 154 -12.12 5.43 4.42
N GLY A 155 -12.04 5.31 3.10
CA GLY A 155 -10.77 5.19 2.41
C GLY A 155 -9.97 6.50 2.45
N MET A 156 -8.66 6.38 2.69
CA MET A 156 -7.71 7.49 2.48
C MET A 156 -7.28 7.55 1.00
N ASN A 157 -8.26 7.56 0.09
CA ASN A 157 -8.03 7.58 -1.35
C ASN A 157 -8.90 8.66 -2.03
N VAL A 158 -8.40 9.16 -3.16
CA VAL A 158 -9.12 10.14 -3.99
C VAL A 158 -9.11 9.66 -5.44
N GLY A 159 -10.28 9.52 -6.03
CA GLY A 159 -10.44 9.32 -7.45
C GLY A 159 -10.52 10.67 -8.17
N TYR A 160 -9.61 10.92 -9.12
CA TYR A 160 -9.61 12.14 -9.91
C TYR A 160 -9.21 11.87 -11.36
N MET A 161 -9.62 12.74 -12.27
CA MET A 161 -9.11 12.74 -13.65
C MET A 161 -7.94 13.72 -13.74
N ALA A 162 -6.73 13.20 -13.93
CA ALA A 162 -5.56 14.03 -14.16
C ALA A 162 -5.58 14.60 -15.58
N MET A 163 -5.49 15.92 -15.72
CA MET A 163 -5.34 16.57 -17.02
C MET A 163 -3.87 16.95 -17.21
N ASN A 164 -3.29 16.54 -18.33
CA ASN A 164 -1.95 17.00 -18.70
C ASN A 164 -1.99 18.51 -19.00
N SER A 165 -1.38 19.32 -18.13
CA SER A 165 -1.42 20.79 -18.22
C SER A 165 -0.70 21.35 -19.44
N VAL A 166 0.26 20.62 -20.02
CA VAL A 166 0.94 21.02 -21.28
C VAL A 166 0.01 20.85 -22.46
N PHE A 167 -0.76 19.75 -22.49
CA PHE A 167 -1.77 19.51 -23.52
C PHE A 167 -2.97 20.46 -23.40
N LEU A 168 -3.35 20.82 -22.18
CA LEU A 168 -4.42 21.80 -21.93
C LEU A 168 -4.07 23.20 -22.42
N ARG A 169 -2.79 23.63 -22.31
CA ARG A 169 -2.35 24.92 -22.88
C ARG A 169 -2.48 24.95 -24.39
N LEU A 170 -2.14 23.86 -25.09
CA LEU A 170 -2.34 23.75 -26.53
C LEU A 170 -3.83 23.86 -26.88
N ILE A 171 -4.69 23.08 -26.24
CA ILE A 171 -6.15 23.15 -26.50
C ILE A 171 -6.71 24.53 -26.21
N LEU A 172 -6.38 25.15 -25.07
CA LEU A 172 -6.90 26.48 -24.70
C LEU A 172 -6.40 27.58 -25.63
N GLN A 173 -5.17 27.46 -26.14
CA GLN A 173 -4.61 28.39 -27.11
C GLN A 173 -5.25 28.23 -28.50
N TYR A 174 -5.69 27.03 -28.87
CA TYR A 174 -6.44 26.75 -30.11
C TYR A 174 -7.97 26.93 -29.96
N SER A 175 -8.55 26.83 -28.76
CA SER A 175 -10.00 26.92 -28.53
C SER A 175 -10.53 28.35 -28.43
N HIS A 176 -9.67 29.37 -28.50
CA HIS A 176 -10.13 30.72 -28.87
C HIS A 176 -10.75 30.76 -30.28
N LEU A 177 -10.69 29.67 -31.05
CA LEU A 177 -11.36 29.50 -32.35
C LEU A 177 -12.64 28.63 -32.31
N SER A 178 -13.05 28.07 -31.16
CA SER A 178 -14.29 27.26 -31.09
C SER A 178 -14.87 27.12 -29.67
N SER A 179 -16.17 27.40 -29.57
CA SER A 179 -17.03 27.59 -28.37
C SER A 179 -16.99 26.46 -27.31
N PRO A 180 -17.17 26.74 -26.00
CA PRO A 180 -17.14 25.72 -24.95
C PRO A 180 -18.54 25.11 -24.69
N PHE A 181 -18.69 23.82 -24.94
CA PHE A 181 -19.81 23.02 -24.39
C PHE A 181 -19.33 22.26 -23.13
N TYR A 182 -20.15 22.32 -22.08
CA TYR A 182 -19.86 21.81 -20.74
C TYR A 182 -20.12 20.31 -20.57
N LEU A 183 -19.45 19.67 -19.59
CA LEU A 183 -19.83 18.39 -19.01
C LEU A 183 -20.20 18.57 -17.52
N HIS A 184 -21.25 17.89 -17.07
CA HIS A 184 -21.64 17.78 -15.65
C HIS A 184 -21.88 16.29 -15.34
N ARG A 185 -21.42 15.81 -14.17
CA ARG A 185 -21.86 14.53 -13.63
C ARG A 185 -22.62 14.77 -12.33
N ARG A 186 -23.93 14.49 -12.31
CA ARG A 186 -24.63 14.19 -11.06
C ARG A 186 -24.45 12.70 -10.79
N THR A 187 -23.86 12.36 -9.65
CA THR A 187 -24.01 11.03 -9.04
C THR A 187 -24.45 11.27 -7.60
N SER A 188 -25.74 11.02 -7.34
CA SER A 188 -26.28 10.91 -5.99
C SER A 188 -25.64 9.71 -5.30
N ILE A 189 -24.81 9.96 -4.30
CA ILE A 189 -24.49 8.95 -3.28
C ILE A 189 -25.67 8.99 -2.31
N PRO A 190 -26.38 7.87 -2.05
CA PRO A 190 -27.37 7.84 -0.98
C PRO A 190 -26.66 8.12 0.34
N ASN A 191 -27.18 9.08 1.12
CA ASN A 191 -26.71 9.34 2.48
C ASN A 191 -26.79 8.05 3.30
N THR A 192 -25.64 7.50 3.69
CA THR A 192 -25.57 6.52 4.78
C THR A 192 -25.93 7.28 6.07
N PRO A 193 -26.93 6.85 6.87
CA PRO A 193 -27.24 7.52 8.12
C PRO A 193 -26.08 7.31 9.09
N THR A 194 -25.43 8.40 9.48
CA THR A 194 -24.55 8.38 10.65
C THR A 194 -25.45 8.29 11.88
N HIS A 195 -25.42 7.15 12.58
CA HIS A 195 -25.96 7.07 13.92
C HIS A 195 -25.14 8.00 14.82
N ARG A 196 -25.72 9.17 15.15
CA ARG A 196 -25.24 9.99 16.26
C ARG A 196 -25.37 9.19 17.54
N ILE A 197 -24.24 8.93 18.18
CA ILE A 197 -24.20 8.63 19.61
C ILE A 197 -24.37 9.98 20.30
N ASP A 198 -25.61 10.33 20.63
CA ASP A 198 -25.89 11.43 21.56
C ASP A 198 -25.52 10.93 22.97
N GLY A 199 -24.32 11.31 23.43
CA GLY A 199 -23.94 11.20 24.82
C GLY A 199 -24.79 12.16 25.65
N LYS A 200 -25.71 11.61 26.44
CA LYS A 200 -26.22 12.27 27.64
C LYS A 200 -25.29 11.92 28.78
N ASP A 201 -24.57 12.93 29.27
CA ASP A 201 -23.92 12.89 30.57
C ASP A 201 -25.02 12.96 31.66
N ASP A 202 -25.03 11.95 32.54
CA ASP A 202 -25.56 12.03 33.91
C ASP A 202 -24.37 12.12 34.88
#